data_AF-A0A6L7WKZ2-F1
#
_entry.id   AF-A0A6L7WKZ2-F1
#
_cell.length_a   1.000
_cell.length_b   1.000
_cell.length_c   1.000
_cell.angle_alpha   90.00
_cell.angle_beta   90.00
_cell.angle_gamma   90.00
#
_symmetry.space_group_name_H-M   'P 1'
#
loop_
_entity.id
_entity.type
_entity.pdbx_description
1 polymer ?
#
loop_
_entity_poly.entity_id
_entity_poly.type
_entity_poly.pdbx_seq_one_letter_code
_entity_poly.pdbx_strand_id
1 'polypeptide(L)'
;MARDGLLLDVADAVASSEQVDWARARRAARVDQRRSLDSLRDLSRMFAAVGRSQDAAFRGHPSGEPHGTSFSRFALGALVALAALQVTAALVTITGYGTSVWVPRFAEGRLLALISLSSCALLLLIGGRRDHRARLLGVVFALGASSFSASFSWPLVSKVGVEGDHWILPEVFQPAVMWVFAWEFPRVHRRTGIDDLARRMAPLSVCIGSGLLIANLPFLPGDWLPSLHRRPDGIYWPTLTILTLSALSAMLWRARHATAHDARRVALLSGGIVVGIAPILLNVTIEALWPAARGFGDEHRAVISTVVFMFLLSTPCTMTYAVLAEQVLDVRMIVRASYRRLLTRRLLGVTIAAPLGGLGWLLVTQPDRTVADLMDTSSGRLLIAAVGAAALTAACRKRLLVRLDAWVYPETADHRRLLMAAGSELVQATSFSQIGEVVSVLVRRGCGARGTLLVAESAAEVSAHHFTVPA
;
A
#
# COMPACT_ATOMS: atom_id res chain seq x y z
N MET A 1 26.73 -26.93 35.72
CA MET A 1 26.35 -25.58 35.25
C MET A 1 25.32 -25.54 34.11
N ALA A 2 24.93 -26.65 33.46
CA ALA A 2 24.00 -26.62 32.32
C ALA A 2 22.53 -27.02 32.61
N ARG A 3 22.08 -27.07 33.88
CA ARG A 3 20.75 -27.63 34.25
C ARG A 3 19.74 -26.62 34.83
N ASP A 4 20.17 -25.42 35.20
CA ASP A 4 19.25 -24.43 35.77
C ASP A 4 18.57 -23.55 34.69
N GLY A 5 19.02 -23.61 33.43
CA GLY A 5 18.45 -22.83 32.31
C GLY A 5 17.20 -23.43 31.65
N LEU A 6 16.81 -24.67 31.98
CA LEU A 6 15.71 -25.36 31.29
C LEU A 6 14.37 -24.61 31.38
N LEU A 7 14.06 -24.04 32.55
CA LEU A 7 12.81 -23.32 32.75
C LEU A 7 12.79 -22.00 31.99
N LEU A 8 13.92 -21.28 31.97
CA LEU A 8 14.10 -20.06 31.21
C LEU A 8 13.97 -20.33 29.70
N ASP A 9 14.61 -21.39 29.19
CA ASP A 9 14.52 -21.81 27.79
C ASP A 9 13.07 -22.13 27.39
N VAL A 10 12.31 -22.78 28.29
CA VAL A 10 10.90 -23.09 28.06
C VAL A 10 10.03 -21.84 28.16
N ALA A 11 10.29 -20.94 29.11
CA ALA A 11 9.56 -19.69 29.24
C ALA A 11 9.78 -18.76 28.03
N ASP A 12 11.02 -18.66 27.54
CA ASP A 12 11.36 -17.92 26.32
C ASP A 12 10.67 -18.52 25.10
N ALA A 13 10.70 -19.86 24.96
CA ALA A 13 10.00 -20.54 23.88
C ALA A 13 8.47 -20.35 23.95
N VAL A 14 7.87 -20.29 25.14
CA VAL A 14 6.45 -19.97 25.32
C VAL A 14 6.15 -18.51 24.96
N ALA A 15 6.99 -17.57 25.40
CA ALA A 15 6.82 -16.14 25.13
C ALA A 15 6.97 -15.81 23.63
N SER A 16 7.87 -16.51 22.93
CA SER A 16 8.07 -16.38 21.48
C SER A 16 7.05 -17.16 20.64
N SER A 17 6.11 -17.87 21.28
CA SER A 17 5.13 -18.75 20.62
C SER A 17 5.76 -19.91 19.83
N GLU A 18 6.93 -20.39 20.24
CA GLU A 18 7.57 -21.58 19.70
C GLU A 18 6.97 -22.88 20.26
N GLN A 19 7.06 -23.97 19.49
CA GLN A 19 6.57 -25.28 19.94
C GLN A 19 7.53 -25.89 20.98
N VAL A 20 7.06 -25.96 22.22
CA VAL A 20 7.77 -26.64 23.31
C VAL A 20 7.37 -28.12 23.38
N ASP A 21 8.36 -29.02 23.33
CA ASP A 21 8.16 -30.43 23.68
C ASP A 21 8.09 -30.59 25.21
N TRP A 22 6.86 -30.43 25.75
CA TRP A 22 6.57 -30.52 27.17
C TRP A 22 6.95 -31.87 27.80
N ALA A 23 6.93 -32.96 27.04
CA ALA A 23 7.30 -34.29 27.55
C ALA A 23 8.81 -34.41 27.72
N ARG A 24 9.59 -33.83 26.81
CA ARG A 24 11.05 -33.72 26.94
C ARG A 24 11.43 -32.76 28.05
N ALA A 25 10.81 -31.58 28.13
CA ALA A 25 11.04 -30.61 29.19
C ALA A 25 10.74 -31.20 30.58
N ARG A 26 9.60 -31.90 30.75
CA ARG A 26 9.24 -32.53 32.04
C ARG A 26 10.20 -33.65 32.45
N ARG A 27 10.75 -34.42 31.49
CA ARG A 27 11.76 -35.45 31.76
C ARG A 27 13.11 -34.86 32.17
N ALA A 28 13.46 -33.70 31.61
CA ALA A 28 14.69 -32.99 31.93
C ALA A 28 14.61 -32.19 33.25
N ALA A 29 13.39 -31.85 33.70
CA ALA A 29 13.16 -30.99 34.87
C ALA A 29 13.26 -31.72 36.21
N ARG A 30 13.86 -31.02 37.20
CA ARG A 30 13.90 -31.45 38.60
C ARG A 30 12.51 -31.41 39.25
N VAL A 31 12.37 -32.08 40.41
CA VAL A 31 11.08 -32.26 41.08
C VAL A 31 10.43 -30.94 41.48
N ASP A 32 11.22 -29.99 41.95
CA ASP A 32 10.86 -28.60 42.28
C ASP A 32 10.41 -27.79 41.05
N GLN A 33 11.07 -27.98 39.90
CA GLN A 33 10.78 -27.25 38.65
C GLN A 33 9.49 -27.70 37.94
N ARG A 34 8.99 -28.91 38.23
CA ARG A 34 7.81 -29.49 37.56
C ARG A 34 6.56 -28.64 37.74
N ARG A 35 6.40 -27.98 38.89
CA ARG A 35 5.23 -27.15 39.19
C ARG A 35 5.19 -25.87 38.34
N SER A 36 6.35 -25.25 38.13
CA SER A 36 6.49 -24.07 37.27
C SER A 36 6.27 -24.43 35.80
N LEU A 37 6.80 -25.57 35.34
CA LEU A 37 6.54 -26.07 33.98
C LEU A 37 5.06 -26.35 33.72
N ASP A 38 4.33 -26.89 34.69
CA ASP A 38 2.88 -27.11 34.56
C ASP A 38 2.12 -25.78 34.48
N SER A 39 2.52 -24.76 35.25
CA SER A 39 1.94 -23.41 35.18
C SER A 39 2.20 -22.74 33.82
N LEU A 40 3.43 -22.85 33.29
CA LEU A 40 3.77 -22.35 31.95
C LEU A 40 2.99 -23.08 30.83
N ARG A 41 2.75 -24.38 31.00
CA ARG A 41 1.94 -25.17 30.07
C ARG A 41 0.48 -24.73 30.08
N ASP A 42 -0.08 -24.44 31.24
CA ASP A 42 -1.46 -23.98 31.34
C ASP A 42 -1.63 -22.54 30.84
N LEU A 43 -0.65 -21.66 31.09
CA LEU A 43 -0.59 -20.34 30.46
C LEU A 43 -0.48 -20.44 28.94
N SER A 44 0.42 -21.28 28.41
CA SER A 44 0.56 -21.47 26.97
C SER A 44 -0.71 -22.06 26.36
N ARG A 45 -1.43 -22.92 27.07
CA ARG A 45 -2.76 -23.41 26.66
C ARG A 45 -3.83 -22.33 26.69
N MET A 46 -3.83 -21.44 27.67
CA MET A 46 -4.74 -20.29 27.72
C MET A 46 -4.46 -19.31 26.59
N PHE A 47 -3.20 -18.93 26.37
CA PHE A 47 -2.82 -18.09 25.24
C PHE A 47 -3.07 -18.78 23.90
N ALA A 48 -2.82 -20.09 23.80
CA ALA A 48 -3.18 -20.85 22.63
C ALA A 48 -4.70 -21.03 22.52
N ALA A 49 -5.49 -20.96 23.58
CA ALA A 49 -6.96 -21.04 23.52
C ALA A 49 -7.57 -19.69 23.14
N VAL A 50 -7.03 -18.57 23.65
CA VAL A 50 -7.37 -17.21 23.22
C VAL A 50 -6.89 -16.99 21.79
N GLY A 51 -5.66 -17.40 21.49
CA GLY A 51 -5.07 -17.38 20.16
C GLY A 51 -5.79 -18.31 19.20
N ARG A 52 -6.21 -19.52 19.61
CA ARG A 52 -7.10 -20.40 18.82
C ARG A 52 -8.54 -19.94 18.80
N SER A 53 -9.02 -19.14 19.74
CA SER A 53 -10.37 -18.58 19.71
C SER A 53 -10.41 -17.34 18.85
N GLN A 54 -9.36 -16.54 18.83
CA GLN A 54 -9.13 -15.48 17.84
C GLN A 54 -8.86 -16.11 16.48
N ASP A 55 -7.96 -17.09 16.39
CA ASP A 55 -7.70 -17.83 15.16
C ASP A 55 -8.90 -18.68 14.75
N ALA A 56 -9.80 -19.16 15.61
CA ALA A 56 -11.01 -19.90 15.22
C ALA A 56 -12.22 -18.97 15.10
N ALA A 57 -12.22 -17.76 15.64
CA ALA A 57 -13.10 -16.70 15.16
C ALA A 57 -12.63 -16.21 13.78
N PHE A 58 -11.32 -16.31 13.51
CA PHE A 58 -10.67 -15.98 12.24
C PHE A 58 -10.70 -17.14 11.21
N ARG A 59 -10.70 -18.41 11.65
CA ARG A 59 -10.68 -19.66 10.86
C ARG A 59 -12.00 -20.45 10.93
N GLY A 60 -12.85 -20.20 11.93
CA GLY A 60 -14.16 -20.85 12.13
C GLY A 60 -15.32 -20.07 11.51
N HIS A 61 -15.10 -18.83 11.06
CA HIS A 61 -15.48 -18.60 9.69
C HIS A 61 -14.44 -19.31 8.85
N PRO A 62 -14.77 -20.36 8.08
CA PRO A 62 -13.92 -20.71 6.98
C PRO A 62 -13.75 -19.42 6.18
N SER A 63 -12.63 -18.74 6.38
CA SER A 63 -11.79 -18.42 5.26
C SER A 63 -11.55 -19.76 4.54
N GLY A 64 -12.57 -20.23 3.82
CA GLY A 64 -12.32 -20.33 2.40
C GLY A 64 -11.71 -18.97 2.08
N GLU A 65 -10.37 -18.89 2.15
CA GLU A 65 -9.64 -18.42 0.99
C GLU A 65 -10.45 -19.02 -0.15
N PRO A 66 -11.36 -18.25 -0.78
CA PRO A 66 -12.20 -18.78 -1.84
C PRO A 66 -11.13 -19.16 -2.81
N HIS A 67 -10.75 -20.45 -2.88
CA HIS A 67 -9.45 -20.93 -3.35
C HIS A 67 -9.12 -20.03 -4.48
N GLY A 68 -8.26 -19.04 -4.20
CA GLY A 68 -8.21 -17.85 -5.03
C GLY A 68 -7.68 -18.44 -6.29
N THR A 69 -8.61 -18.71 -7.22
CA THR A 69 -8.38 -19.74 -8.23
C THR A 69 -7.09 -19.33 -8.85
N SER A 70 -6.19 -20.25 -9.16
CA SER A 70 -4.90 -19.88 -9.78
C SER A 70 -5.10 -18.80 -10.86
N PHE A 71 -6.25 -18.89 -11.56
CA PHE A 71 -6.89 -17.86 -12.36
C PHE A 71 -7.01 -16.45 -11.76
N SER A 72 -7.65 -16.20 -10.61
CA SER A 72 -7.75 -14.85 -10.00
C SER A 72 -6.39 -14.21 -9.73
N ARG A 73 -5.42 -14.98 -9.23
CA ARG A 73 -4.04 -14.51 -8.99
C ARG A 73 -3.33 -14.21 -10.30
N PHE A 74 -3.53 -15.07 -11.30
CA PHE A 74 -3.02 -14.88 -12.66
C PHE A 74 -3.63 -13.63 -13.30
N ALA A 75 -4.95 -13.44 -13.23
CA ALA A 75 -5.67 -12.31 -13.81
C ALA A 75 -5.22 -10.98 -13.18
N LEU A 76 -5.11 -10.90 -11.85
CA LEU A 76 -4.56 -9.72 -11.19
C LEU A 76 -3.10 -9.46 -11.61
N GLY A 77 -2.29 -10.51 -11.75
CA GLY A 77 -0.92 -10.40 -12.26
C GLY A 77 -0.86 -9.88 -13.70
N ALA A 78 -1.74 -10.37 -14.57
CA ALA A 78 -1.86 -9.94 -15.96
C ALA A 78 -2.31 -8.46 -16.06
N LEU A 79 -3.30 -8.05 -15.27
CA LEU A 79 -3.74 -6.65 -15.20
C LEU A 79 -2.61 -5.71 -14.76
N VAL A 80 -1.84 -6.10 -13.74
CA VAL A 80 -0.66 -5.33 -13.29
C VAL A 80 0.41 -5.28 -14.37
N ALA A 81 0.68 -6.40 -15.05
CA ALA A 81 1.67 -6.45 -16.12
C ALA A 81 1.27 -5.55 -17.30
N LEU A 82 0.00 -5.56 -17.70
CA LEU A 82 -0.54 -4.70 -18.76
C LEU A 82 -0.47 -3.22 -18.36
N ALA A 83 -0.90 -2.88 -17.14
CA ALA A 83 -0.79 -1.51 -16.63
C ALA A 83 0.67 -1.05 -16.57
N ALA A 84 1.58 -1.89 -16.08
CA ALA A 84 3.01 -1.58 -16.02
C ALA A 84 3.63 -1.39 -17.42
N LEU A 85 3.21 -2.19 -18.41
CA LEU A 85 3.63 -2.05 -19.79
C LEU A 85 3.19 -0.69 -20.37
N GLN A 86 1.93 -0.29 -20.16
CA GLN A 86 1.43 1.01 -20.62
C GLN A 86 2.13 2.19 -19.94
N VAL A 87 2.30 2.13 -18.61
CA VAL A 87 3.06 3.14 -17.86
C VAL A 87 4.49 3.22 -18.38
N THR A 88 5.13 2.09 -18.67
CA THR A 88 6.49 2.07 -19.23
C THR A 88 6.53 2.67 -20.63
N ALA A 89 5.58 2.32 -21.51
CA ALA A 89 5.48 2.88 -22.85
C ALA A 89 5.27 4.41 -22.82
N ALA A 90 4.41 4.90 -21.93
CA ALA A 90 4.22 6.32 -21.68
C ALA A 90 5.52 7.00 -21.24
N LEU A 91 6.23 6.43 -20.26
CA LEU A 91 7.50 6.98 -19.79
C LEU A 91 8.56 7.00 -20.90
N VAL A 92 8.68 5.93 -21.70
CA VAL A 92 9.59 5.87 -22.86
C VAL A 92 9.24 6.93 -23.89
N THR A 93 7.95 7.19 -24.10
CA THR A 93 7.52 8.20 -25.08
C THR A 93 7.82 9.61 -24.57
N ILE A 94 7.55 9.89 -23.29
CA ILE A 94 7.87 11.17 -22.64
C ILE A 94 9.37 11.44 -22.69
N THR A 95 10.20 10.44 -22.40
CA THR A 95 11.67 10.59 -22.42
C THR A 95 12.22 10.65 -23.84
N GLY A 96 11.64 9.90 -24.78
CA GLY A 96 12.17 9.72 -26.13
C GLY A 96 11.81 10.83 -27.13
N TYR A 97 10.61 11.40 -27.03
CA TYR A 97 10.13 12.42 -27.99
C TYR A 97 10.17 13.85 -27.44
N GLY A 98 10.48 14.01 -26.14
CA GLY A 98 10.34 15.29 -25.44
C GLY A 98 8.88 15.74 -25.34
N THR A 99 8.61 16.78 -24.54
CA THR A 99 7.24 17.36 -24.45
C THR A 99 6.88 18.21 -25.67
N SER A 100 7.81 18.37 -26.62
CA SER A 100 7.64 19.20 -27.82
C SER A 100 6.58 18.69 -28.79
N VAL A 101 6.20 17.41 -28.70
CA VAL A 101 5.20 16.80 -29.58
C VAL A 101 3.87 16.67 -28.82
N TRP A 102 3.16 17.77 -28.59
CA TRP A 102 1.77 17.75 -28.09
C TRP A 102 1.57 17.41 -26.61
N VAL A 103 2.09 18.25 -25.73
CA VAL A 103 1.67 18.28 -24.33
C VAL A 103 0.82 19.56 -24.14
N PRO A 104 -0.52 19.51 -24.35
CA PRO A 104 -1.40 20.61 -23.97
C PRO A 104 -1.10 21.03 -22.53
N ARG A 105 -1.36 22.30 -22.15
CA ARG A 105 -1.17 22.80 -20.77
C ARG A 105 -1.76 21.87 -19.68
N PHE A 106 -2.76 21.07 -20.03
CA PHE A 106 -3.42 20.06 -19.18
C PHE A 106 -2.60 18.79 -18.90
N ALA A 107 -1.51 18.54 -19.62
CA ALA A 107 -0.77 17.30 -19.49
C ALA A 107 0.25 17.30 -18.34
N GLU A 108 0.55 18.45 -17.73
CA GLU A 108 1.35 18.52 -16.49
C GLU A 108 0.64 17.79 -15.32
N GLY A 109 -0.66 18.06 -15.13
CA GLY A 109 -1.46 17.39 -14.11
C GLY A 109 -1.57 15.87 -14.35
N ARG A 110 -1.74 15.45 -15.61
CA ARG A 110 -1.77 14.03 -15.98
C ARG A 110 -0.44 13.33 -15.72
N LEU A 111 0.68 13.99 -16.00
CA LEU A 111 2.01 13.45 -15.73
C LEU A 111 2.24 13.27 -14.22
N LEU A 112 1.88 14.28 -13.43
CA LEU A 112 1.96 14.18 -11.96
C LEU A 112 1.07 13.05 -11.43
N ALA A 113 -0.16 12.93 -11.92
CA ALA A 113 -1.06 11.84 -11.57
C ALA A 113 -0.47 10.46 -11.94
N LEU A 114 0.06 10.33 -13.17
CA LEU A 114 0.74 9.12 -13.65
C LEU A 114 1.88 8.73 -12.71
N ILE A 115 2.79 9.66 -12.39
CA ILE A 115 3.94 9.40 -11.51
C ILE A 115 3.47 9.02 -10.11
N SER A 116 2.52 9.77 -9.56
CA SER A 116 2.08 9.60 -8.18
C SER A 116 1.32 8.30 -7.96
N LEU A 117 0.37 7.97 -8.86
CA LEU A 117 -0.38 6.71 -8.81
C LEU A 117 0.53 5.51 -9.07
N SER A 118 1.46 5.60 -10.04
CA SER A 118 2.43 4.53 -10.32
C SER A 118 3.35 4.27 -9.12
N SER A 119 3.79 5.34 -8.44
CA SER A 119 4.63 5.23 -7.25
C SER A 119 3.88 4.55 -6.10
N CYS A 120 2.62 4.94 -5.85
CA CYS A 120 1.78 4.28 -4.86
C CYS A 120 1.50 2.82 -5.20
N ALA A 121 1.19 2.51 -6.46
CA ALA A 121 1.00 1.15 -6.94
C ALA A 121 2.23 0.30 -6.67
N LEU A 122 3.43 0.79 -7.03
CA LEU A 122 4.68 0.08 -6.80
C LEU A 122 4.96 -0.16 -5.31
N LEU A 123 4.76 0.87 -4.48
CA LEU A 123 4.94 0.77 -3.03
C LEU A 123 3.98 -0.25 -2.41
N LEU A 124 2.71 -0.24 -2.80
CA LEU A 124 1.69 -1.15 -2.30
C LEU A 124 1.83 -2.57 -2.85
N LEU A 125 2.29 -2.76 -4.08
CA LEU A 125 2.48 -4.09 -4.67
C LEU A 125 3.75 -4.78 -4.14
N ILE A 126 4.84 -4.03 -3.93
CA ILE A 126 6.07 -4.56 -3.33
C ILE A 126 5.90 -4.69 -1.80
N GLY A 127 5.32 -3.67 -1.17
CA GLY A 127 5.04 -3.58 0.26
C GLY A 127 3.88 -4.46 0.71
N GLY A 128 2.94 -4.78 -0.17
CA GLY A 128 1.76 -5.56 0.17
C GLY A 128 1.89 -7.05 -0.09
N ARG A 129 3.07 -7.61 -0.41
CA ARG A 129 3.14 -9.02 -0.89
C ARG A 129 2.48 -10.05 0.04
N ARG A 130 2.44 -9.78 1.34
CA ARG A 130 1.79 -10.63 2.36
C ARG A 130 0.36 -10.19 2.71
N ASP A 131 -0.04 -8.98 2.34
CA ASP A 131 -1.37 -8.43 2.59
C ASP A 131 -2.13 -8.27 1.27
N HIS A 132 -3.11 -9.14 1.07
CA HIS A 132 -3.92 -9.16 -0.14
C HIS A 132 -4.62 -7.82 -0.42
N ARG A 133 -5.01 -7.07 0.61
CA ARG A 133 -5.71 -5.78 0.46
C ARG A 133 -4.80 -4.70 -0.06
N ALA A 134 -3.60 -4.63 0.50
CA ALA A 134 -2.56 -3.73 0.01
C ALA A 134 -2.27 -4.01 -1.46
N ARG A 135 -2.23 -5.29 -1.85
CA ARG A 135 -2.09 -5.67 -3.26
C ARG A 135 -3.26 -5.22 -4.12
N LEU A 136 -4.51 -5.51 -3.73
CA LEU A 136 -5.70 -5.10 -4.48
C LEU A 136 -5.72 -3.59 -4.69
N LEU A 137 -5.45 -2.83 -3.64
CA LEU A 137 -5.37 -1.37 -3.74
C LEU A 137 -4.19 -0.90 -4.60
N GLY A 138 -3.04 -1.59 -4.52
CA GLY A 138 -1.93 -1.38 -5.44
C GLY A 138 -2.30 -1.65 -6.90
N VAL A 139 -3.13 -2.66 -7.18
CA VAL A 139 -3.68 -2.92 -8.52
C VAL A 139 -4.61 -1.79 -8.93
N VAL A 140 -5.53 -1.32 -8.07
CA VAL A 140 -6.39 -0.17 -8.35
C VAL A 140 -5.55 1.05 -8.76
N PHE A 141 -4.49 1.37 -8.03
CA PHE A 141 -3.60 2.48 -8.38
C PHE A 141 -2.83 2.24 -9.68
N ALA A 142 -2.42 1.00 -9.98
CA ALA A 142 -1.78 0.67 -11.25
C ALA A 142 -2.73 0.88 -12.44
N LEU A 143 -3.99 0.46 -12.31
CA LEU A 143 -5.04 0.67 -13.31
C LEU A 143 -5.42 2.15 -13.46
N GLY A 144 -5.42 2.90 -12.35
CA GLY A 144 -5.59 4.35 -12.38
C GLY A 144 -4.44 5.02 -13.13
N ALA A 145 -3.19 4.63 -12.85
CA ALA A 145 -2.01 5.14 -13.54
C ALA A 145 -2.04 4.81 -15.05
N SER A 146 -2.48 3.60 -15.41
CA SER A 146 -2.58 3.18 -16.81
C SER A 146 -3.56 4.04 -17.60
N SER A 147 -4.67 4.47 -16.98
CA SER A 147 -5.63 5.41 -17.59
C SER A 147 -4.97 6.71 -18.03
N PHE A 148 -4.07 7.26 -17.20
CA PHE A 148 -3.33 8.49 -17.51
C PHE A 148 -2.17 8.25 -18.49
N SER A 149 -1.63 7.03 -18.54
CA SER A 149 -0.50 6.68 -19.42
C SER A 149 -0.89 6.69 -20.90
N ALA A 150 -2.14 6.38 -21.23
CA ALA A 150 -2.60 6.23 -22.61
C ALA A 150 -2.36 7.49 -23.47
N SER A 151 -2.61 8.68 -22.91
CA SER A 151 -2.37 9.96 -23.62
C SER A 151 -0.90 10.16 -24.01
N PHE A 152 0.03 9.56 -23.25
CA PHE A 152 1.46 9.70 -23.50
C PHE A 152 2.01 8.58 -24.38
N SER A 153 1.39 7.39 -24.40
CA SER A 153 1.86 6.27 -25.21
C SER A 153 1.45 6.34 -26.69
N TRP A 154 0.49 7.21 -27.04
CA TRP A 154 -0.06 7.32 -28.40
C TRP A 154 0.99 7.42 -29.53
N PRO A 155 2.02 8.29 -29.46
CA PRO A 155 3.04 8.39 -30.51
C PRO A 155 3.84 7.10 -30.76
N LEU A 156 4.00 6.26 -29.74
CA LEU A 156 4.67 4.98 -29.88
C LEU A 156 3.73 3.94 -30.50
N VAL A 157 2.46 3.95 -30.10
CA VAL A 157 1.42 3.03 -30.58
C VAL A 157 1.10 3.28 -32.05
N SER A 158 1.01 4.54 -32.48
CA SER A 158 0.71 4.90 -33.86
C SER A 158 1.77 4.41 -34.85
N LYS A 159 3.04 4.31 -34.43
CA LYS A 159 4.12 3.74 -35.26
C LYS A 159 4.01 2.24 -35.51
N VAL A 160 3.26 1.53 -34.67
CA VAL A 160 3.01 0.08 -34.82
C VAL A 160 1.82 -0.19 -35.76
N GLY A 161 1.24 0.86 -36.37
CA GLY A 161 0.09 0.74 -37.27
C GLY A 161 -1.24 0.49 -36.55
N VAL A 162 -1.27 0.69 -35.22
CA VAL A 162 -2.51 0.69 -34.45
C VAL A 162 -3.05 2.11 -34.46
N GLU A 163 -4.01 2.37 -35.34
CA GLU A 163 -4.72 3.65 -35.40
C GLU A 163 -5.74 3.74 -34.25
N GLY A 164 -5.80 4.92 -33.61
CA GLY A 164 -6.71 5.28 -32.50
C GLY A 164 -6.23 4.96 -31.08
N ASP A 165 -6.91 5.55 -30.10
CA ASP A 165 -6.71 5.34 -28.64
C ASP A 165 -6.99 3.89 -28.16
N HIS A 166 -7.05 2.92 -29.08
CA HIS A 166 -7.55 1.55 -28.94
C HIS A 166 -6.47 0.55 -28.51
N TRP A 167 -5.57 0.95 -27.60
CA TRP A 167 -4.68 -0.01 -26.95
C TRP A 167 -5.47 -0.87 -25.94
N ILE A 168 -4.85 -1.93 -25.41
CA ILE A 168 -5.40 -2.73 -24.31
C ILE A 168 -5.79 -1.77 -23.16
N LEU A 169 -7.05 -1.77 -22.73
CA LEU A 169 -7.59 -0.88 -21.71
C LEU A 169 -7.73 -1.62 -20.37
N PRO A 170 -6.65 -1.90 -19.61
CA PRO A 170 -6.77 -2.63 -18.35
C PRO A 170 -7.59 -1.86 -17.31
N GLU A 171 -7.72 -0.54 -17.43
CA GLU A 171 -8.49 0.30 -16.52
C GLU A 171 -9.99 -0.02 -16.48
N VAL A 172 -10.54 -0.66 -17.52
CA VAL A 172 -11.96 -1.08 -17.54
C VAL A 172 -12.29 -2.06 -16.41
N PHE A 173 -11.27 -2.75 -15.87
CA PHE A 173 -11.40 -3.69 -14.76
C PHE A 173 -11.18 -3.03 -13.39
N GLN A 174 -10.85 -1.73 -13.33
CA GLN A 174 -10.65 -1.01 -12.07
C GLN A 174 -11.86 -1.11 -11.13
N PRO A 175 -13.12 -0.94 -11.59
CA PRO A 175 -14.27 -1.05 -10.69
C PRO A 175 -14.42 -2.45 -10.10
N ALA A 176 -14.10 -3.50 -10.86
CA ALA A 176 -14.15 -4.87 -10.37
C ALA A 176 -13.13 -5.10 -9.24
N VAL A 177 -11.89 -4.65 -9.43
CA VAL A 177 -10.85 -4.73 -8.38
C VAL A 177 -11.24 -3.89 -7.16
N MET A 178 -11.86 -2.72 -7.38
CA MET A 178 -12.36 -1.89 -6.29
C MET A 178 -13.48 -2.57 -5.50
N TRP A 179 -14.39 -3.29 -6.15
CA TRP A 179 -15.44 -4.07 -5.45
C TRP A 179 -14.86 -5.24 -4.64
N VAL A 180 -13.85 -5.94 -5.17
CA VAL A 180 -13.13 -6.96 -4.41
C VAL A 180 -12.42 -6.34 -3.20
N PHE A 181 -11.78 -5.19 -3.39
CA PHE A 181 -11.18 -4.44 -2.28
C PHE A 181 -12.22 -4.00 -1.24
N ALA A 182 -13.34 -3.43 -1.68
CA ALA A 182 -14.43 -2.98 -0.81
C ALA A 182 -15.14 -4.13 -0.08
N TRP A 183 -15.05 -5.36 -0.58
CA TRP A 183 -15.50 -6.57 0.11
C TRP A 183 -14.50 -7.02 1.17
N GLU A 184 -13.20 -6.93 0.89
CA GLU A 184 -12.17 -7.34 1.86
C GLU A 184 -11.86 -6.30 2.93
N PHE A 185 -12.06 -5.02 2.64
CA PHE A 185 -11.73 -3.91 3.52
C PHE A 185 -12.97 -3.05 3.79
N PRO A 186 -13.30 -2.74 5.05
CA PRO A 186 -12.65 -3.14 6.32
C PRO A 186 -12.95 -4.58 6.80
N ARG A 187 -12.18 -5.11 7.77
CA ARG A 187 -12.55 -6.36 8.50
C ARG A 187 -13.73 -6.07 9.40
N VAL A 188 -14.93 -6.32 8.91
CA VAL A 188 -16.12 -6.34 9.77
C VAL A 188 -16.34 -7.78 10.20
N HIS A 189 -16.48 -8.02 11.51
CA HIS A 189 -16.69 -9.35 12.09
C HIS A 189 -18.09 -9.89 11.83
N ARG A 190 -19.03 -9.06 11.36
CA ARG A 190 -20.40 -9.43 11.05
C ARG A 190 -20.66 -9.28 9.56
N ARG A 191 -21.17 -10.35 8.96
CA ARG A 191 -21.62 -10.35 7.58
C ARG A 191 -22.87 -9.47 7.46
N THR A 192 -22.80 -8.48 6.58
CA THR A 192 -23.89 -7.53 6.29
C THR A 192 -24.40 -7.76 4.88
N GLY A 193 -25.61 -7.29 4.55
CA GLY A 193 -26.13 -7.35 3.17
C GLY A 193 -25.24 -6.65 2.14
N ILE A 194 -24.38 -5.73 2.58
CA ILE A 194 -23.41 -5.05 1.72
C ILE A 194 -22.27 -5.98 1.30
N ASP A 195 -21.93 -6.98 2.11
CA ASP A 195 -20.94 -7.98 1.72
C ASP A 195 -21.46 -8.84 0.56
N ASP A 196 -22.75 -9.18 0.59
CA ASP A 196 -23.40 -9.90 -0.52
C ASP A 196 -23.54 -9.01 -1.76
N LEU A 197 -23.82 -7.72 -1.59
CA LEU A 197 -23.80 -6.74 -2.69
C LEU A 197 -22.41 -6.67 -3.33
N ALA A 198 -21.36 -6.44 -2.54
CA ALA A 198 -20.00 -6.33 -3.04
C ALA A 198 -19.54 -7.59 -3.78
N ARG A 199 -19.92 -8.77 -3.27
CA ARG A 199 -19.66 -10.06 -3.90
C ARG A 199 -20.35 -10.22 -5.26
N ARG A 200 -21.55 -9.66 -5.45
CA ARG A 200 -22.29 -9.69 -6.74
C ARG A 200 -21.82 -8.61 -7.71
N MET A 201 -21.42 -7.45 -7.20
CA MET A 201 -21.00 -6.33 -8.02
C MET A 201 -19.61 -6.50 -8.65
N ALA A 202 -18.71 -7.27 -8.01
CA ALA A 202 -17.41 -7.60 -8.59
C ALA A 202 -17.52 -8.34 -9.96
N PRO A 203 -18.21 -9.49 -10.09
CA PRO A 203 -18.36 -10.16 -11.38
C PRO A 203 -19.19 -9.33 -12.38
N LEU A 204 -20.22 -8.60 -11.93
CA LEU A 204 -20.96 -7.68 -12.80
C LEU A 204 -20.03 -6.62 -13.41
N SER A 205 -19.13 -6.06 -12.61
CA SER A 205 -18.13 -5.10 -13.08
C SER A 205 -17.13 -5.72 -14.05
N VAL A 206 -16.77 -6.99 -13.88
CA VAL A 206 -15.95 -7.74 -14.85
C VAL A 206 -16.71 -7.93 -16.18
N CYS A 207 -17.99 -8.27 -16.13
CA CYS A 207 -18.82 -8.42 -17.33
C CYS A 207 -18.93 -7.08 -18.09
N ILE A 208 -19.23 -5.99 -17.38
CA ILE A 208 -19.32 -4.65 -17.98
C ILE A 208 -17.96 -4.21 -18.53
N GLY A 209 -16.88 -4.37 -17.75
CA GLY A 209 -15.52 -4.06 -18.19
C GLY A 209 -15.09 -4.85 -19.42
N SER A 210 -15.43 -6.14 -19.49
CA SER A 210 -15.20 -6.99 -20.67
C SER A 210 -15.99 -6.48 -21.88
N GLY A 211 -17.25 -6.09 -21.70
CA GLY A 211 -18.07 -5.49 -22.77
C GLY A 211 -17.46 -4.18 -23.30
N LEU A 212 -17.00 -3.30 -22.40
CA LEU A 212 -16.30 -2.07 -22.76
C LEU A 212 -14.96 -2.35 -23.47
N LEU A 213 -14.21 -3.35 -23.01
CA LEU A 213 -12.96 -3.77 -23.66
C LEU A 213 -13.24 -4.22 -25.09
N ILE A 214 -14.21 -5.12 -25.28
CA ILE A 214 -14.62 -5.61 -26.59
C ILE A 214 -15.06 -4.45 -27.46
N ALA A 215 -15.91 -3.54 -26.96
CA ALA A 215 -16.37 -2.34 -27.65
C ALA A 215 -15.24 -1.44 -28.18
N ASN A 216 -14.04 -1.53 -27.59
CA ASN A 216 -12.89 -0.71 -27.92
C ASN A 216 -11.77 -1.48 -28.63
N LEU A 217 -12.00 -2.72 -29.08
CA LEU A 217 -11.01 -3.48 -29.84
C LEU A 217 -10.84 -2.88 -31.25
N PRO A 218 -9.59 -2.67 -31.71
CA PRO A 218 -9.32 -1.94 -32.96
C PRO A 218 -9.83 -2.64 -34.23
N PHE A 219 -10.16 -3.93 -34.15
CA PHE A 219 -10.63 -4.73 -35.29
C PHE A 219 -12.15 -4.77 -35.43
N LEU A 220 -12.90 -4.17 -34.51
CA LEU A 220 -14.36 -4.07 -34.64
C LEU A 220 -14.73 -2.78 -35.38
N PRO A 221 -15.71 -2.82 -36.29
CA PRO A 221 -16.10 -1.65 -37.07
C PRO A 221 -16.61 -0.55 -36.14
N GLY A 222 -15.98 0.63 -36.13
CA GLY A 222 -16.20 1.69 -35.13
C GLY A 222 -17.63 2.22 -34.99
N ASP A 223 -18.52 1.88 -35.91
CA ASP A 223 -19.89 2.40 -35.98
C ASP A 223 -20.91 1.62 -35.15
N TRP A 224 -20.58 0.41 -34.68
CA TRP A 224 -21.57 -0.46 -34.03
C TRP A 224 -22.11 0.10 -32.71
N LEU A 225 -21.25 0.73 -31.89
CA LEU A 225 -21.60 1.31 -30.57
C LEU A 225 -20.71 2.53 -30.25
N PRO A 226 -20.84 3.67 -30.96
CA PRO A 226 -19.97 4.84 -30.77
C PRO A 226 -19.96 5.35 -29.32
N SER A 227 -21.08 5.20 -28.61
CA SER A 227 -21.21 5.61 -27.21
C SER A 227 -20.34 4.79 -26.23
N LEU A 228 -19.99 3.53 -26.56
CA LEU A 228 -19.15 2.68 -25.69
C LEU A 228 -17.65 2.89 -25.91
N HIS A 229 -17.27 3.61 -26.96
CA HIS A 229 -15.87 3.91 -27.22
C HIS A 229 -15.31 4.81 -26.11
N ARG A 230 -13.99 4.72 -25.87
CA ARG A 230 -13.23 5.52 -24.91
C ARG A 230 -13.11 6.97 -25.39
N ARG A 231 -14.25 7.63 -25.57
CA ARG A 231 -14.37 9.04 -25.92
C ARG A 231 -14.84 9.86 -24.72
N PRO A 232 -14.44 11.14 -24.60
CA PRO A 232 -14.88 12.01 -23.52
C PRO A 232 -16.40 12.18 -23.45
N ASP A 233 -17.09 12.08 -24.58
CA ASP A 233 -18.54 12.28 -24.74
C ASP A 233 -19.37 10.99 -24.60
N GLY A 234 -18.72 9.82 -24.59
CA GLY A 234 -19.37 8.51 -24.51
C GLY A 234 -19.80 8.11 -23.09
N ILE A 235 -20.51 6.98 -23.01
CA ILE A 235 -20.93 6.37 -21.74
C ILE A 235 -19.82 5.58 -21.05
N TYR A 236 -18.65 5.43 -21.68
CA TYR A 236 -17.48 4.75 -21.14
C TYR A 236 -17.08 5.27 -19.75
N TRP A 237 -16.76 6.58 -19.66
CA TRP A 237 -16.30 7.19 -18.41
C TRP A 237 -17.37 7.27 -17.32
N PRO A 238 -18.63 7.67 -17.62
CA PRO A 238 -19.72 7.61 -16.65
C PRO A 238 -19.93 6.21 -16.07
N THR A 239 -19.86 5.17 -16.90
CA THR A 239 -20.05 3.78 -16.44
C THR A 239 -18.97 3.37 -15.43
N LEU A 240 -17.68 3.58 -15.76
CA LEU A 240 -16.57 3.27 -14.86
C LEU A 240 -16.64 4.10 -13.56
N THR A 241 -17.03 5.37 -13.69
CA THR A 241 -17.21 6.31 -12.57
C THR A 241 -18.29 5.83 -11.61
N ILE A 242 -19.49 5.51 -12.12
CA ILE A 242 -20.62 5.04 -11.30
C ILE A 242 -20.27 3.71 -10.60
N LEU A 243 -19.66 2.76 -11.31
CA LEU A 243 -19.25 1.48 -10.73
C LEU A 243 -18.16 1.64 -9.66
N THR A 244 -17.22 2.57 -9.84
CA THR A 244 -16.18 2.85 -8.85
C THR A 244 -16.75 3.60 -7.64
N LEU A 245 -17.59 4.61 -7.88
CA LEU A 245 -18.23 5.42 -6.82
C LEU A 245 -19.12 4.56 -5.93
N SER A 246 -19.86 3.62 -6.52
CA SER A 246 -20.70 2.67 -5.76
C SER A 246 -19.85 1.75 -4.88
N ALA A 247 -18.70 1.27 -5.36
CA ALA A 247 -17.76 0.51 -4.53
C ALA A 247 -17.19 1.34 -3.37
N LEU A 248 -16.82 2.60 -3.61
CA LEU A 248 -16.34 3.51 -2.56
C LEU A 248 -17.43 3.82 -1.53
N SER A 249 -18.67 3.98 -1.98
CA SER A 249 -19.83 4.22 -1.12
C SER A 249 -20.11 3.00 -0.22
N ALA A 250 -20.03 1.79 -0.78
CA ALA A 250 -20.14 0.55 0.00
C ALA A 250 -19.03 0.46 1.06
N MET A 251 -17.79 0.81 0.71
CA MET A 251 -16.67 0.84 1.65
C MET A 251 -16.89 1.84 2.80
N LEU A 252 -17.31 3.07 2.50
CA LEU A 252 -17.64 4.09 3.52
C LEU A 252 -18.77 3.63 4.43
N TRP A 253 -19.78 2.96 3.89
CA TRP A 253 -20.87 2.42 4.70
C TRP A 253 -20.38 1.32 5.64
N ARG A 254 -19.54 0.40 5.15
CA ARG A 254 -18.92 -0.65 5.98
C ARG A 254 -18.04 -0.05 7.07
N ALA A 255 -17.33 1.05 6.79
CA ALA A 255 -16.51 1.75 7.77
C ALA A 255 -17.30 2.18 9.02
N ARG A 256 -18.57 2.56 8.85
CA ARG A 256 -19.46 2.94 9.97
C ARG A 256 -19.78 1.78 10.93
N HIS A 257 -19.60 0.54 10.49
CA HIS A 257 -19.91 -0.68 11.26
C HIS A 257 -18.65 -1.36 11.82
N ALA A 258 -17.46 -0.78 11.63
CA ALA A 258 -16.22 -1.28 12.20
C ALA A 258 -16.13 -0.98 13.71
N THR A 259 -15.30 -1.74 14.44
CA THR A 259 -15.04 -1.48 15.87
C THR A 259 -14.45 -0.08 16.06
N ALA A 260 -14.64 0.58 17.21
CA ALA A 260 -14.24 2.00 17.38
C ALA A 260 -12.76 2.27 17.04
N HIS A 261 -11.85 1.32 17.30
CA HIS A 261 -10.43 1.46 16.98
C HIS A 261 -10.15 1.31 15.47
N ASP A 262 -10.80 0.34 14.82
CA ASP A 262 -10.68 0.14 13.37
C ASP A 262 -11.45 1.21 12.58
N ALA A 263 -12.55 1.73 13.12
CA ALA A 263 -13.43 2.68 12.46
C ALA A 263 -12.71 3.97 12.11
N ARG A 264 -11.88 4.51 13.01
CA ARG A 264 -11.10 5.73 12.74
C ARG A 264 -10.08 5.49 11.62
N ARG A 265 -9.36 4.38 11.68
CA ARG A 265 -8.34 3.96 10.71
C ARG A 265 -8.94 3.78 9.32
N VAL A 266 -10.06 3.07 9.26
CA VAL A 266 -10.81 2.81 8.04
C VAL A 266 -11.43 4.09 7.52
N ALA A 267 -12.04 4.92 8.37
CA ALA A 267 -12.60 6.21 7.96
C ALA A 267 -11.54 7.17 7.41
N LEU A 268 -10.33 7.20 7.98
CA LEU A 268 -9.22 7.99 7.46
C LEU A 268 -8.78 7.49 6.08
N LEU A 269 -8.62 6.17 5.92
CA LEU A 269 -8.22 5.59 4.64
C LEU A 269 -9.30 5.79 3.56
N SER A 270 -10.53 5.35 3.84
CA SER A 270 -11.67 5.47 2.94
C SER A 270 -11.99 6.93 2.66
N GLY A 271 -11.94 7.79 3.67
CA GLY A 271 -12.11 9.24 3.55
C GLY A 271 -11.04 9.86 2.67
N GLY A 272 -9.77 9.48 2.81
CA GLY A 272 -8.69 9.94 1.96
C GLY A 272 -8.86 9.56 0.48
N ILE A 273 -9.25 8.31 0.23
CA ILE A 273 -9.57 7.84 -1.14
C ILE A 273 -10.74 8.63 -1.72
N VAL A 274 -11.80 8.83 -0.94
CA VAL A 274 -12.99 9.55 -1.38
C VAL A 274 -12.68 11.01 -1.62
N VAL A 275 -11.98 11.70 -0.71
CA VAL A 275 -11.57 13.10 -0.90
C VAL A 275 -10.71 13.25 -2.14
N GLY A 276 -9.76 12.34 -2.36
CA GLY A 276 -8.87 12.44 -3.51
C GLY A 276 -9.53 12.15 -4.86
N ILE A 277 -10.52 11.25 -4.91
CA ILE A 277 -11.19 10.84 -6.13
C ILE A 277 -12.48 11.64 -6.39
N ALA A 278 -13.15 12.14 -5.36
CA ALA A 278 -14.47 12.79 -5.47
C ALA A 278 -14.50 13.95 -6.46
N PRO A 279 -13.52 14.87 -6.53
CA PRO A 279 -13.55 15.95 -7.52
C PRO A 279 -13.52 15.45 -8.95
N ILE A 280 -12.79 14.35 -9.24
CA ILE A 280 -12.79 13.71 -10.57
C ILE A 280 -14.20 13.19 -10.86
N LEU A 281 -14.78 12.43 -9.93
CA LEU A 281 -16.08 11.81 -10.13
C LEU A 281 -17.19 12.86 -10.27
N LEU A 282 -17.11 13.93 -9.48
CA LEU A 282 -18.03 15.06 -9.55
C LEU A 282 -17.90 15.77 -10.89
N ASN A 283 -16.68 16.06 -11.36
CA ASN A 283 -16.46 16.69 -12.66
C ASN A 283 -17.03 15.83 -13.80
N VAL A 284 -16.71 14.53 -13.81
CA VAL A 284 -17.21 13.58 -14.82
C VAL A 284 -18.73 13.48 -14.77
N THR A 285 -19.33 13.49 -13.58
CA THR A 285 -20.78 13.42 -13.42
C THR A 285 -21.47 14.71 -13.89
N ILE A 286 -20.91 15.88 -13.58
CA ILE A 286 -21.43 17.18 -14.05
C ILE A 286 -21.35 17.25 -15.58
N GLU A 287 -20.23 16.87 -16.19
CA GLU A 287 -20.07 16.86 -17.65
C GLU A 287 -20.98 15.84 -18.36
N ALA A 288 -21.35 14.76 -17.66
CA ALA A 288 -22.28 13.75 -18.15
C ALA A 288 -23.74 14.21 -18.05
N LEU A 289 -24.14 14.82 -16.93
CA LEU A 289 -25.52 15.26 -16.68
C LEU A 289 -25.84 16.61 -17.32
N TRP A 290 -24.84 17.46 -17.52
CA TRP A 290 -24.99 18.80 -18.08
C TRP A 290 -24.04 19.03 -19.26
N PRO A 291 -24.44 18.66 -20.49
CA PRO A 291 -23.60 18.82 -21.68
C PRO A 291 -23.12 20.26 -21.93
N ALA A 292 -23.86 21.28 -21.49
CA ALA A 292 -23.44 22.69 -21.63
C ALA A 292 -22.20 23.03 -20.78
N ALA A 293 -21.90 22.27 -19.72
CA ALA A 293 -20.65 22.40 -18.97
C ALA A 293 -19.41 22.12 -19.86
N ARG A 294 -19.58 21.36 -20.95
CA ARG A 294 -18.53 21.18 -21.96
C ARG A 294 -18.26 22.46 -22.74
N GLY A 295 -19.18 23.42 -22.77
CA GLY A 295 -18.99 24.73 -23.41
C GLY A 295 -18.13 25.69 -22.60
N PHE A 296 -17.72 25.35 -21.37
CA PHE A 296 -16.85 26.21 -20.58
C PHE A 296 -15.49 26.42 -21.27
N GLY A 297 -15.06 27.69 -21.33
CA GLY A 297 -13.80 28.09 -21.95
C GLY A 297 -12.57 27.45 -21.27
N ASP A 298 -11.45 27.47 -21.99
CA ASP A 298 -10.21 26.78 -21.59
C ASP A 298 -9.69 27.21 -20.20
N GLU A 299 -9.91 28.46 -19.80
CA GLU A 299 -9.52 28.98 -18.49
C GLU A 299 -10.26 28.28 -17.34
N HIS A 300 -11.58 28.09 -17.47
CA HIS A 300 -12.38 27.39 -16.45
C HIS A 300 -11.97 25.92 -16.35
N ARG A 301 -11.74 25.28 -17.50
CA ARG A 301 -11.26 23.90 -17.56
C ARG A 301 -9.89 23.75 -16.91
N ALA A 302 -9.00 24.73 -17.07
CA ALA A 302 -7.68 24.74 -16.43
C ALA A 302 -7.80 24.81 -14.91
N VAL A 303 -8.66 25.69 -14.39
CA VAL A 303 -8.92 25.80 -12.94
C VAL A 303 -9.49 24.49 -12.40
N ILE A 304 -10.53 23.95 -13.04
CA ILE A 304 -11.16 22.68 -12.65
C ILE A 304 -10.13 21.56 -12.65
N SER A 305 -9.35 21.43 -13.72
CA SER A 305 -8.30 20.40 -13.84
C SER A 305 -7.26 20.54 -12.72
N THR A 306 -6.78 21.75 -12.44
CA THR A 306 -5.83 21.99 -11.35
C THR A 306 -6.39 21.56 -10.01
N VAL A 307 -7.63 21.94 -9.69
CA VAL A 307 -8.30 21.51 -8.45
C VAL A 307 -8.40 19.98 -8.42
N VAL A 308 -8.92 19.37 -9.49
CA VAL A 308 -9.08 17.92 -9.60
C VAL A 308 -7.75 17.18 -9.39
N PHE A 309 -6.66 17.65 -10.03
CA PHE A 309 -5.34 17.05 -9.87
C PHE A 309 -4.73 17.28 -8.48
N MET A 310 -4.95 18.44 -7.85
CA MET A 310 -4.50 18.68 -6.47
C MET A 310 -5.13 17.67 -5.50
N PHE A 311 -6.43 17.42 -5.62
CA PHE A 311 -7.09 16.40 -4.81
C PHE A 311 -6.62 14.99 -5.16
N LEU A 312 -6.48 14.67 -6.45
CA LEU A 312 -5.97 13.37 -6.86
C LEU A 312 -4.57 13.10 -6.29
N LEU A 313 -3.69 14.10 -6.31
CA LEU A 313 -2.33 14.03 -5.75
C LEU A 313 -2.32 13.94 -4.22
N SER A 314 -3.38 14.40 -3.54
CA SER A 314 -3.54 14.19 -2.10
C SER A 314 -3.82 12.72 -1.75
N THR A 315 -4.37 11.92 -2.69
CA THR A 315 -4.71 10.50 -2.42
C THR A 315 -3.46 9.69 -2.07
N PRO A 316 -2.37 9.73 -2.87
CA PRO A 316 -1.08 9.12 -2.54
C PRO A 316 -0.53 9.53 -1.18
N CYS A 317 -0.59 10.82 -0.84
CA CYS A 317 -0.11 11.33 0.44
C CYS A 317 -0.94 10.80 1.61
N THR A 318 -2.27 10.85 1.49
CA THR A 318 -3.20 10.38 2.52
C THR A 318 -3.14 8.87 2.69
N MET A 319 -3.00 8.14 1.58
CA MET A 319 -2.76 6.70 1.57
C MET A 319 -1.47 6.35 2.29
N THR A 320 -0.38 7.03 1.94
CA THR A 320 0.93 6.80 2.57
C THR A 320 0.87 7.10 4.06
N TYR A 321 0.20 8.19 4.45
CA TYR A 321 -0.04 8.53 5.84
C TYR A 321 -0.85 7.46 6.57
N ALA A 322 -1.98 7.02 5.99
CA ALA A 322 -2.82 5.97 6.59
C ALA A 322 -2.04 4.66 6.77
N VAL A 323 -1.23 4.26 5.79
CA VAL A 323 -0.39 3.06 5.89
C VAL A 323 0.69 3.20 6.96
N LEU A 324 1.35 4.35 7.04
CA LEU A 324 2.53 4.54 7.90
C LEU A 324 2.18 4.88 9.35
N ALA A 325 1.25 5.81 9.56
CA ALA A 325 0.89 6.36 10.86
C ALA A 325 -0.13 5.49 11.58
N GLU A 326 -1.19 5.09 10.88
CA GLU A 326 -2.36 4.45 11.49
C GLU A 326 -2.32 2.91 11.42
N GLN A 327 -1.25 2.34 10.86
CA GLN A 327 -1.06 0.87 10.76
C GLN A 327 -2.30 0.16 10.20
N VAL A 328 -3.02 0.79 9.27
CA VAL A 328 -4.30 0.27 8.75
C VAL A 328 -4.10 -1.05 7.98
N LEU A 329 -2.87 -1.25 7.50
CA LEU A 329 -2.39 -2.48 6.89
C LEU A 329 -1.10 -2.86 7.63
N ASP A 330 -0.81 -4.16 7.80
CA ASP A 330 0.40 -4.73 8.45
C ASP A 330 1.68 -4.50 7.61
N VAL A 331 1.75 -3.34 6.97
CA VAL A 331 2.65 -3.04 5.87
C VAL A 331 3.88 -2.34 6.42
N ARG A 332 3.91 -1.80 7.64
CA ARG A 332 5.10 -1.15 8.24
C ARG A 332 6.39 -1.95 8.01
N MET A 333 6.41 -3.22 8.43
CA MET A 333 7.59 -4.08 8.29
C MET A 333 7.98 -4.29 6.82
N ILE A 334 6.98 -4.30 5.93
CA ILE A 334 7.16 -4.52 4.51
C ILE A 334 7.48 -3.22 3.76
N VAL A 335 7.05 -2.05 4.23
CA VAL A 335 7.44 -0.74 3.72
C VAL A 335 8.93 -0.54 3.95
N ARG A 336 9.42 -0.89 5.15
CA ARG A 336 10.85 -0.93 5.44
C ARG A 336 11.58 -1.86 4.48
N ALA A 337 11.08 -3.08 4.32
CA ALA A 337 11.67 -4.04 3.39
C ALA A 337 11.63 -3.54 1.94
N SER A 338 10.58 -2.82 1.54
CA SER A 338 10.36 -2.33 0.19
C SER A 338 11.24 -1.15 -0.11
N TYR A 339 11.26 -0.10 0.72
CA TYR A 339 12.19 1.02 0.56
C TYR A 339 13.63 0.54 0.65
N ARG A 340 13.97 -0.30 1.64
CA ARG A 340 15.32 -0.86 1.73
C ARG A 340 15.64 -1.63 0.46
N ARG A 341 14.74 -2.46 -0.07
CA ARG A 341 14.96 -3.22 -1.31
C ARG A 341 15.00 -2.33 -2.55
N LEU A 342 14.21 -1.25 -2.63
CA LEU A 342 14.21 -0.29 -3.73
C LEU A 342 15.51 0.52 -3.76
N LEU A 343 15.95 0.99 -2.60
CA LEU A 343 17.19 1.75 -2.41
C LEU A 343 18.44 0.85 -2.46
N THR A 344 18.36 -0.44 -2.10
CA THR A 344 19.53 -1.35 -2.08
C THR A 344 19.70 -2.22 -3.31
N ARG A 345 18.65 -2.56 -4.06
CA ARG A 345 18.76 -3.36 -5.29
C ARG A 345 18.85 -2.49 -6.55
N ARG A 346 19.11 -3.17 -7.68
CA ARG A 346 19.13 -2.69 -9.07
C ARG A 346 18.01 -1.72 -9.46
N LEU A 347 16.89 -1.66 -8.71
CA LEU A 347 15.80 -0.70 -8.93
C LEU A 347 16.27 0.76 -8.89
N LEU A 348 17.11 1.14 -7.91
CA LEU A 348 17.69 2.49 -7.90
C LEU A 348 18.53 2.75 -9.16
N GLY A 349 19.26 1.73 -9.62
CA GLY A 349 19.99 1.78 -10.88
C GLY A 349 19.08 2.00 -12.08
N VAL A 350 17.93 1.31 -12.15
CA VAL A 350 16.92 1.51 -13.21
C VAL A 350 16.29 2.91 -13.12
N THR A 351 15.94 3.38 -11.92
CA THR A 351 15.37 4.72 -11.73
C THR A 351 16.35 5.84 -12.09
N ILE A 352 17.65 5.64 -11.91
CA ILE A 352 18.70 6.58 -12.34
C ILE A 352 18.99 6.44 -13.84
N ALA A 353 19.05 5.21 -14.35
CA ALA A 353 19.35 4.93 -15.74
C ALA A 353 18.23 5.38 -16.69
N ALA A 354 16.97 5.34 -16.27
CA ALA A 354 15.84 5.75 -17.10
C ALA A 354 15.90 7.23 -17.56
N PRO A 355 16.03 8.23 -16.66
CA PRO A 355 16.16 9.63 -17.08
C PRO A 355 17.50 9.92 -17.77
N LEU A 356 18.59 9.26 -17.38
CA LEU A 356 19.89 9.38 -18.08
C LEU A 356 19.83 8.83 -19.50
N GLY A 357 19.19 7.68 -19.69
CA GLY A 357 18.95 7.07 -20.99
C GLY A 357 18.04 7.93 -21.85
N GLY A 358 17.00 8.52 -21.25
CA GLY A 358 16.15 9.52 -21.91
C GLY A 358 16.94 10.74 -22.37
N LEU A 359 17.80 11.29 -21.52
CA LEU A 359 18.63 12.45 -21.85
C LEU A 359 19.66 12.10 -22.94
N GLY A 360 20.31 10.94 -22.85
CA GLY A 360 21.22 10.43 -23.87
C GLY A 360 20.53 10.19 -25.21
N TRP A 361 19.32 9.63 -25.20
CA TRP A 361 18.50 9.46 -26.40
C TRP A 361 18.17 10.80 -27.06
N LEU A 362 17.79 11.80 -26.26
CA LEU A 362 17.45 13.13 -26.76
C LEU A 362 18.67 13.83 -27.40
N LEU A 363 19.85 13.69 -26.78
CA LEU A 363 21.11 14.19 -27.34
C LEU A 363 21.50 13.50 -28.65
N VAL A 364 21.24 12.19 -28.79
CA VAL A 364 21.54 11.43 -30.02
C VAL A 364 20.55 11.77 -31.13
N THR A 365 19.27 11.97 -30.81
CA THR A 365 18.22 12.23 -31.80
C THR A 365 18.14 13.69 -32.24
N GLN A 366 18.66 14.63 -31.44
CA GLN A 366 18.66 16.07 -31.74
C GLN A 366 20.05 16.68 -31.52
N PRO A 367 21.07 16.29 -32.32
CA PRO A 367 22.46 16.70 -32.09
C PRO A 367 22.69 18.22 -32.21
N ASP A 368 21.83 18.94 -32.93
CA ASP A 368 21.95 20.39 -33.12
C ASP A 368 21.44 21.21 -31.93
N ARG A 369 20.81 20.59 -30.93
CA ARG A 369 20.29 21.31 -29.75
C ARG A 369 21.35 21.47 -28.68
N THR A 370 21.49 22.69 -28.18
CA THR A 370 22.38 22.99 -27.07
C THR A 370 21.73 22.62 -25.72
N VAL A 371 22.54 22.48 -24.67
CA VAL A 371 22.04 22.28 -23.29
C VAL A 371 21.18 23.46 -22.83
N ALA A 372 21.42 24.67 -23.36
CA ALA A 372 20.61 25.84 -23.09
C ALA A 372 19.18 25.69 -23.67
N ASP A 373 19.05 25.21 -24.91
CA ASP A 373 17.74 24.98 -25.55
C ASP A 373 16.90 23.92 -24.81
N LEU A 374 17.58 22.96 -24.17
CA LEU A 374 16.96 21.98 -23.29
C LEU A 374 16.37 22.63 -22.04
N MET A 375 17.01 23.65 -21.46
CA MET A 375 16.48 24.37 -20.28
C MET A 375 15.30 25.29 -20.62
N ASP A 376 15.21 25.74 -21.87
CA ASP A 376 14.06 26.52 -22.34
C ASP A 376 12.82 25.66 -22.55
N THR A 377 13.00 24.36 -22.83
CA THR A 377 11.89 23.43 -23.00
C THR A 377 11.42 22.85 -21.65
N SER A 378 10.10 22.80 -21.42
CA SER A 378 9.52 22.22 -20.21
C SER A 378 9.96 20.77 -19.96
N SER A 379 10.11 19.93 -21.00
CA SER A 379 10.63 18.57 -20.87
C SER A 379 12.09 18.51 -20.46
N GLY A 380 12.94 19.37 -21.02
CA GLY A 380 14.37 19.34 -20.68
C GLY A 380 14.57 19.76 -19.24
N ARG A 381 13.82 20.76 -18.75
CA ARG A 381 13.78 21.08 -17.31
C ARG A 381 13.34 19.90 -16.44
N LEU A 382 12.27 19.19 -16.83
CA LEU A 382 11.78 18.03 -16.09
C LEU A 382 12.80 16.87 -16.09
N LEU A 383 13.45 16.60 -17.22
CA LEU A 383 14.48 15.56 -17.33
C LEU A 383 15.72 15.91 -16.50
N ILE A 384 16.20 17.16 -16.58
CA ILE A 384 17.31 17.64 -15.76
C ILE A 384 16.95 17.58 -14.28
N ALA A 385 15.75 18.01 -13.90
CA ALA A 385 15.24 17.91 -12.53
C ALA A 385 15.15 16.44 -12.08
N ALA A 386 14.71 15.53 -12.95
CA ALA A 386 14.64 14.10 -12.65
C ALA A 386 16.04 13.47 -12.49
N VAL A 387 17.00 13.80 -13.36
CA VAL A 387 18.41 13.37 -13.23
C VAL A 387 19.01 13.93 -11.94
N GLY A 388 18.79 15.22 -11.65
CA GLY A 388 19.23 15.87 -10.43
C GLY A 388 18.64 15.23 -9.18
N ALA A 389 17.33 14.95 -9.18
CA ALA A 389 16.64 14.25 -8.09
C ALA A 389 17.17 12.82 -7.91
N ALA A 390 17.42 12.10 -9.01
CA ALA A 390 17.96 10.75 -8.98
C ALA A 390 19.40 10.72 -8.43
N ALA A 391 20.26 11.65 -8.88
CA ALA A 391 21.62 11.82 -8.37
C ALA A 391 21.63 12.23 -6.90
N LEU A 392 20.78 13.18 -6.50
CA LEU A 392 20.62 13.60 -5.11
C LEU A 392 20.14 12.44 -4.23
N THR A 393 19.18 11.64 -4.70
CA THR A 393 18.68 10.45 -4.01
C THR A 393 19.79 9.40 -3.85
N ALA A 394 20.61 9.19 -4.88
CA ALA A 394 21.76 8.29 -4.83
C ALA A 394 22.81 8.76 -3.83
N ALA A 395 23.18 10.04 -3.87
CA ALA A 395 24.17 10.64 -2.98
C ALA A 395 23.69 10.67 -1.52
N CYS A 396 22.42 11.01 -1.29
CA CYS A 396 21.82 11.09 0.03
C CYS A 396 21.30 9.75 0.54
N ARG A 397 21.47 8.65 -0.21
CA ARG A 397 20.85 7.34 0.07
C ARG A 397 21.01 6.87 1.52
N LYS A 398 22.24 6.91 2.07
CA LYS A 398 22.49 6.46 3.45
C LYS A 398 21.76 7.35 4.47
N ARG A 399 21.77 8.67 4.26
CA ARG A 399 21.10 9.65 5.15
C ARG A 399 19.58 9.55 5.05
N LEU A 400 19.05 9.40 3.83
CA LEU A 400 17.63 9.18 3.56
C LEU A 400 17.16 7.89 4.25
N LEU A 401 17.88 6.79 4.11
CA LEU A 401 17.53 5.52 4.78
C LEU A 401 17.48 5.67 6.31
N VAL A 402 18.46 6.35 6.91
CA VAL A 402 18.47 6.56 8.38
C VAL A 402 17.33 7.47 8.82
N ARG A 403 17.08 8.59 8.10
CA ARG A 403 15.97 9.50 8.42
C ARG A 403 14.61 8.83 8.23
N LEU A 404 14.47 8.04 7.17
CA LEU A 404 13.21 7.36 6.86
C LEU A 404 12.96 6.21 7.85
N ASP A 405 13.99 5.46 8.28
CA ASP A 405 13.88 4.50 9.38
C ASP A 405 13.48 5.21 10.69
N ALA A 406 14.08 6.37 11.01
CA ALA A 406 13.74 7.14 12.21
C ALA A 406 12.33 7.76 12.16
N TRP A 407 11.88 8.19 10.98
CA TRP A 407 10.55 8.77 10.80
C TRP A 407 9.43 7.71 10.80
N VAL A 408 9.65 6.56 10.15
CA VAL A 408 8.67 5.46 10.12
C VAL A 408 8.61 4.73 11.46
N TYR A 409 9.73 4.65 12.19
CA TYR A 409 9.80 4.01 13.49
C TYR A 409 10.53 4.88 14.52
N PRO A 410 9.89 5.96 14.99
CA PRO A 410 10.44 6.76 16.10
C PRO A 410 10.79 5.85 17.28
N GLU A 411 9.91 4.87 17.55
CA GLU A 411 10.04 3.91 18.65
C GLU A 411 11.29 3.02 18.53
N THR A 412 11.69 2.55 17.35
CA THR A 412 12.88 1.67 17.22
C THR A 412 14.21 2.41 17.33
N ALA A 413 14.23 3.70 16.95
CA ALA A 413 15.38 4.56 17.21
C ALA A 413 15.58 4.73 18.73
N ASP A 414 14.48 4.80 19.47
CA ASP A 414 14.49 4.77 20.93
C ASP A 414 14.81 3.38 21.48
N HIS A 415 14.45 2.26 20.86
CA HIS A 415 14.78 0.93 21.40
C HIS A 415 16.27 0.72 21.63
N ARG A 416 17.14 1.15 20.71
CA ARG A 416 18.60 1.04 20.92
C ARG A 416 19.07 1.92 22.06
N ARG A 417 18.53 3.13 22.18
CA ARG A 417 18.86 4.05 23.28
C ARG A 417 18.31 3.56 24.61
N LEU A 418 17.09 3.04 24.63
CA LEU A 418 16.42 2.40 25.76
C LEU A 418 17.17 1.14 26.19
N LEU A 419 17.60 0.28 25.25
CA LEU A 419 18.42 -0.91 25.56
C LEU A 419 19.81 -0.54 26.07
N MET A 420 20.44 0.51 25.53
CA MET A 420 21.72 0.99 26.07
C MET A 420 21.55 1.63 27.44
N ALA A 421 20.52 2.46 27.65
CA ALA A 421 20.22 3.11 28.93
C ALA A 421 19.87 2.08 30.00
N ALA A 422 18.98 1.13 29.68
CA ALA A 422 18.67 0.04 30.59
C ALA A 422 19.85 -0.90 30.80
N GLY A 423 20.70 -1.12 29.79
CA GLY A 423 21.95 -1.85 29.97
C GLY A 423 22.86 -1.19 31.00
N SER A 424 23.00 0.14 30.95
CA SER A 424 23.74 0.88 31.97
C SER A 424 23.06 0.88 33.35
N GLU A 425 21.73 1.00 33.41
CA GLU A 425 20.97 0.98 34.67
C GLU A 425 20.99 -0.42 35.32
N LEU A 426 20.92 -1.49 34.52
CA LEU A 426 21.01 -2.87 35.00
C LEU A 426 22.38 -3.19 35.58
N VAL A 427 23.45 -2.63 35.03
CA VAL A 427 24.82 -2.79 35.58
C VAL A 427 24.97 -2.07 36.93
N GLN A 428 24.22 -0.98 37.15
CA GLN A 428 24.24 -0.21 38.39
C GLN A 428 23.22 -0.69 39.43
N ALA A 429 22.26 -1.54 39.03
CA ALA A 429 21.21 -2.01 39.91
C ALA A 429 21.78 -2.94 40.99
N THR A 430 21.62 -2.55 42.25
CA THR A 430 22.10 -3.30 43.42
C THR A 430 21.04 -4.22 44.01
N SER A 431 19.78 -4.06 43.61
CA SER A 431 18.66 -4.87 44.11
C SER A 431 17.82 -5.49 42.99
N PHE A 432 17.19 -6.62 43.30
CA PHE A 432 16.27 -7.30 42.40
C PHE A 432 15.05 -6.44 42.04
N SER A 433 14.58 -5.59 42.97
CA SER A 433 13.49 -4.65 42.71
C SER A 433 13.87 -3.61 41.64
N GLN A 434 15.11 -3.09 41.68
CA GLN A 434 15.60 -2.13 40.67
C GLN A 434 15.73 -2.79 39.30
N ILE A 435 16.24 -4.02 39.23
CA ILE A 435 16.28 -4.80 37.97
C ILE A 435 14.86 -4.98 37.43
N GLY A 436 13.93 -5.35 38.29
CA GLY A 436 12.51 -5.49 37.94
C GLY A 436 11.91 -4.20 37.39
N GLU A 437 12.18 -3.06 38.03
CA GLU A 437 11.70 -1.76 37.59
C GLU A 437 12.26 -1.39 36.21
N VAL A 438 13.57 -1.48 36.01
CA VAL A 438 14.25 -1.16 34.74
C VAL A 438 13.74 -2.05 33.60
N VAL A 439 13.64 -3.36 33.82
CA VAL A 439 13.10 -4.29 32.82
C VAL A 439 11.62 -4.00 32.54
N SER A 440 10.82 -3.70 33.58
CA SER A 440 9.40 -3.38 33.40
C SER A 440 9.20 -2.12 32.56
N VAL A 441 10.01 -1.08 32.79
CA VAL A 441 10.01 0.17 32.02
C VAL A 441 10.44 -0.10 30.60
N LEU A 442 11.46 -0.94 30.40
CA LEU A 442 11.95 -1.28 29.06
C LEU A 442 10.94 -2.10 28.26
N VAL A 443 10.25 -3.06 28.87
CA VAL A 443 9.20 -3.83 28.19
C VAL A 443 7.95 -2.98 27.95
N ARG A 444 7.59 -2.06 28.86
CA ARG A 444 6.49 -1.09 28.64
C ARG A 444 6.80 -0.14 27.48
N ARG A 445 7.99 0.48 27.49
CA ARG A 445 8.39 1.48 26.49
C ARG A 445 8.82 0.86 25.16
N GLY A 446 9.50 -0.28 25.20
CA GLY A 446 9.95 -1.01 24.02
C GLY A 446 8.83 -1.80 23.37
N CYS A 447 8.21 -2.72 24.11
CA CYS A 447 7.22 -3.62 23.52
C CYS A 447 5.80 -3.00 23.44
N GLY A 448 5.59 -1.77 23.93
CA GLY A 448 4.26 -1.16 24.01
C GLY A 448 3.28 -1.91 24.91
N ALA A 449 3.79 -2.77 25.78
CA ALA A 449 2.97 -3.62 26.65
C ALA A 449 2.26 -2.76 27.71
N ARG A 450 0.95 -2.91 27.88
CA ARG A 450 0.17 -2.16 28.88
C ARG A 450 0.47 -2.57 30.33
N GLY A 451 1.02 -3.76 30.51
CA GLY A 451 1.42 -4.29 31.81
C GLY A 451 2.51 -5.35 31.62
N THR A 452 3.34 -5.50 32.64
CA THR A 452 4.51 -6.38 32.63
C THR A 452 4.53 -7.15 33.93
N LEU A 453 4.40 -8.47 33.85
CA LEU A 453 4.61 -9.36 35.00
C LEU A 453 6.04 -9.91 34.90
N LEU A 454 6.86 -9.57 35.88
CA LEU A 454 8.20 -10.13 36.01
C LEU A 454 8.17 -11.20 37.10
N VAL A 455 8.50 -12.42 36.73
CA VAL A 455 8.53 -13.57 37.65
C VAL A 455 9.99 -13.89 37.95
N ALA A 456 10.39 -13.71 39.21
CA ALA A 456 11.70 -14.10 39.70
C ALA A 456 11.75 -15.61 39.93
N GLU A 457 12.72 -16.30 39.33
CA GLU A 457 12.79 -17.76 39.39
C GLU A 457 13.65 -18.30 40.56
N SER A 458 14.36 -17.43 41.29
CA SER A 458 15.20 -17.85 42.43
C SER A 458 14.42 -17.78 43.76
N ALA A 459 14.18 -18.98 44.31
CA ALA A 459 13.52 -19.23 45.58
C ALA A 459 14.43 -18.95 46.79
N ALA A 460 14.07 -17.95 47.59
CA ALA A 460 14.28 -17.98 49.04
C ALA A 460 13.30 -17.05 49.78
N GLU A 461 12.90 -15.92 49.19
CA GLU A 461 11.90 -15.02 49.78
C GLU A 461 11.12 -14.32 48.67
N VAL A 462 9.90 -14.78 48.36
CA VAL A 462 8.98 -14.07 47.47
C VAL A 462 7.89 -13.42 48.31
N SER A 463 8.13 -12.15 48.69
CA SER A 463 7.03 -11.21 48.89
C SER A 463 6.49 -10.84 47.51
N ALA A 464 5.25 -11.26 47.22
CA ALA A 464 4.55 -10.89 46.00
C ALA A 464 4.19 -9.39 46.05
N HIS A 465 5.05 -8.53 45.51
CA HIS A 465 4.70 -7.13 45.31
C HIS A 465 3.84 -6.97 44.05
N HIS A 466 2.52 -6.91 44.25
CA HIS A 466 1.59 -6.42 43.26
C HIS A 466 1.77 -4.90 43.13
N PHE A 467 2.51 -4.45 42.11
CA PHE A 467 2.54 -3.04 41.75
C PHE A 467 1.30 -2.68 40.93
N THR A 468 0.24 -2.26 41.62
CA THR A 468 -0.87 -1.49 41.02
C THR A 468 -0.61 -0.02 41.29
N VAL A 469 -0.24 0.73 40.25
CA VAL A 469 -0.19 2.20 40.32
C VAL A 469 -1.58 2.73 39.91
N PRO A 470 -2.18 3.68 40.64
CA PRO A 470 -3.45 4.30 40.25
C PRO A 470 -3.33 5.01 38.89
N ALA A 471 -4.44 5.02 38.17
CA ALA A 471 -4.58 5.36 36.76
C ALA A 471 -4.04 6.73 36.34
#